data_AF-A0AB37ULU6-F1
#
_entry.id   AF-A0AB37ULU6-F1
#
_cell.length_a   1.000
_cell.length_b   1.000
_cell.length_c   1.000
_cell.angle_alpha   90.00
_cell.angle_beta   90.00
_cell.angle_gamma   90.00
#
_symmetry.space_group_name_H-M   'P 1'
#
loop_
_entity.id
_entity.type
_entity.pdbx_description
1 polymer ?
#
loop_
_entity_poly.entity_id
_entity_poly.type
_entity_poly.pdbx_seq_one_letter_code
_entity_poly.pdbx_strand_id
1 'polypeptide(L)'
;MAAPHLQIDPEECSGIGLLVLEYIKARQLTFTQMAEQIGISRAALRIACLKNGNPGKRTIPRLAQVLGKSEQELCRLVFENKLKLIYEENDDVVNLTLNTIESFVKALHQKLEKLPESEKPAQYDIYEHALKAVTSFPGDRS
;
A
#
# COMPACT_ATOMS: atom_id res chain seq x y z
N MET A 1 23.51 -12.44 -19.00
CA MET A 1 24.31 -11.55 -18.14
C MET A 1 23.34 -10.71 -17.32
N ALA A 2 23.28 -10.90 -16.00
CA ALA A 2 22.35 -10.20 -15.12
C ALA A 2 22.92 -8.82 -14.73
N ALA A 3 22.12 -7.76 -14.80
CA ALA A 3 22.54 -6.39 -14.51
C ALA A 3 22.66 -6.14 -12.99
N PRO A 4 23.70 -5.43 -12.50
CA PRO A 4 24.04 -5.26 -11.08
C PRO A 4 23.36 -4.05 -10.42
N HIS A 5 22.04 -3.90 -10.55
CA HIS A 5 21.27 -2.88 -9.83
C HIS A 5 20.53 -3.55 -8.67
N LEU A 6 20.94 -3.27 -7.42
CA LEU A 6 20.38 -3.81 -6.16
C LEU A 6 18.86 -4.07 -6.28
N GLN A 7 18.37 -5.30 -6.49
CA GLN A 7 18.37 -6.48 -5.60
C GLN A 7 17.65 -6.18 -4.28
N ILE A 8 16.36 -5.83 -4.37
CA ILE A 8 15.42 -6.34 -3.38
C ILE A 8 15.02 -7.71 -3.93
N ASP A 9 15.16 -8.74 -3.12
CA ASP A 9 14.66 -10.05 -3.49
C ASP A 9 13.13 -9.96 -3.64
N PRO A 10 12.53 -10.39 -4.76
CA PRO A 10 11.07 -10.45 -4.88
C PRO A 10 10.40 -11.17 -3.70
N GLU A 11 11.06 -12.13 -3.06
CA GLU A 11 10.55 -12.83 -1.88
C GLU A 11 10.48 -11.95 -0.62
N GLU A 12 11.30 -10.91 -0.55
CA GLU A 12 11.29 -9.89 0.52
C GLU A 12 10.30 -8.75 0.23
N CYS A 13 9.72 -8.69 -0.97
CA CYS A 13 8.83 -7.61 -1.38
C CYS A 13 7.40 -7.76 -0.83
N SER A 14 6.83 -6.63 -0.42
CA SER A 14 5.38 -6.50 -0.27
C SER A 14 4.70 -6.45 -1.65
N GLY A 15 3.37 -6.49 -1.70
CA GLY A 15 2.63 -6.33 -2.96
C GLY A 15 2.96 -5.02 -3.69
N ILE A 16 3.21 -3.92 -2.96
CA ILE A 16 3.70 -2.67 -3.57
C ILE A 16 5.13 -2.82 -4.09
N GLY A 17 6.00 -3.49 -3.34
CA GLY A 17 7.36 -3.78 -3.80
C GLY A 17 7.37 -4.51 -5.13
N LEU A 18 6.54 -5.53 -5.28
CA LEU A 18 6.41 -6.29 -6.54
C LEU A 18 5.96 -5.39 -7.69
N LEU A 19 4.94 -4.54 -7.49
CA LEU A 19 4.50 -3.58 -8.51
C LEU A 19 5.61 -2.61 -8.93
N VAL A 20 6.40 -2.13 -7.97
CA VAL A 20 7.54 -1.25 -8.24
C VAL A 20 8.61 -1.99 -9.04
N LEU A 21 8.97 -3.22 -8.66
CA LEU A 21 9.96 -4.03 -9.37
C LEU A 21 9.51 -4.35 -10.80
N GLU A 22 8.24 -4.68 -10.99
CA GLU A 22 7.64 -4.91 -12.31
C GLU A 22 7.71 -3.66 -13.19
N TYR A 23 7.35 -2.50 -12.64
CA TYR A 23 7.40 -1.22 -13.37
C TYR A 23 8.83 -0.85 -13.78
N ILE A 24 9.78 -1.00 -12.85
CA ILE A 24 11.22 -0.79 -13.11
C ILE A 24 11.68 -1.68 -14.27
N LYS A 25 11.33 -2.98 -14.22
CA LYS A 25 11.69 -3.95 -15.26
C LYS A 25 11.06 -3.60 -16.60
N ALA A 26 9.77 -3.29 -16.62
CA ALA A 26 9.03 -2.98 -17.85
C ALA A 26 9.55 -1.73 -18.57
N ARG A 27 10.03 -0.74 -17.80
CA ARG A 27 10.54 0.53 -18.34
C ARG A 27 12.08 0.62 -18.38
N GLN A 28 12.78 -0.47 -18.06
CA GLN A 28 14.24 -0.53 -18.00
C GLN A 28 14.86 0.59 -17.15
N LEU A 29 14.20 0.92 -16.03
CA LEU A 29 14.67 1.93 -15.10
C LEU A 29 15.68 1.34 -14.12
N THR A 30 16.45 2.21 -13.49
CA THR A 30 17.16 1.90 -12.24
C THR A 30 16.29 2.23 -11.04
N PHE A 31 16.60 1.63 -9.89
CA PHE A 31 15.92 1.94 -8.63
C PHE A 31 16.07 3.42 -8.24
N THR A 32 17.20 4.05 -8.58
CA THR A 32 17.43 5.48 -8.38
C THR A 32 16.48 6.32 -9.25
N GLN A 33 16.37 6.03 -10.54
CA GLN A 33 15.46 6.74 -11.45
C GLN A 33 14.00 6.60 -11.01
N MET A 34 13.61 5.42 -10.50
CA MET A 34 12.27 5.23 -9.94
C MET A 34 12.03 6.09 -8.69
N ALA A 35 13.00 6.15 -7.76
CA ALA A 35 12.91 6.99 -6.57
C ALA A 35 12.80 8.47 -6.93
N GLU A 36 13.56 8.92 -7.93
CA GLU A 36 13.50 10.28 -8.48
C GLU A 36 12.12 10.60 -9.10
N GLN A 37 11.54 9.68 -9.88
CA GLN A 37 10.20 9.85 -10.47
C GLN A 37 9.10 9.99 -9.40
N ILE A 38 9.20 9.22 -8.31
CA ILE A 38 8.27 9.30 -7.18
C ILE A 38 8.55 10.55 -6.31
N GLY A 39 9.76 11.12 -6.40
CA GLY A 39 10.20 12.25 -5.58
C GLY A 39 10.45 11.86 -4.12
N ILE A 40 11.07 10.70 -3.88
CA ILE A 40 11.52 10.22 -2.56
C ILE A 40 12.97 9.74 -2.62
N SER A 41 13.61 9.54 -1.46
CA SER A 41 14.97 9.00 -1.43
C SER A 41 14.99 7.52 -1.84
N ARG A 42 16.13 7.06 -2.38
CA ARG A 42 16.35 5.64 -2.70
C ARG A 42 16.14 4.72 -1.49
N ALA A 43 16.56 5.16 -0.30
CA ALA A 43 16.36 4.41 0.94
C ALA A 43 14.87 4.32 1.33
N ALA A 44 14.12 5.43 1.18
CA ALA A 44 12.69 5.44 1.43
C ALA A 44 11.93 4.54 0.45
N LEU A 45 12.31 4.55 -0.83
CA LEU A 45 11.73 3.62 -1.82
C LEU A 45 12.01 2.17 -1.45
N ARG A 46 13.25 1.85 -1.02
CA ARG A 46 13.59 0.48 -0.58
C ARG A 46 12.71 0.04 0.57
N ILE A 47 12.59 0.85 1.63
CA ILE A 47 11.74 0.53 2.78
C ILE A 47 10.28 0.34 2.35
N ALA A 48 9.75 1.20 1.47
CA ALA A 48 8.39 1.08 0.99
C ALA A 48 8.10 -0.21 0.20
N CYS A 49 9.14 -0.83 -0.38
CA CYS A 49 9.01 -2.06 -1.17
C CYS A 49 9.07 -3.35 -0.34
N LEU A 50 9.57 -3.32 0.91
CA LEU A 50 9.79 -4.53 1.71
C LEU A 50 8.51 -4.97 2.44
N LYS A 51 8.38 -6.27 2.76
CA LYS A 51 7.28 -6.83 3.59
C LYS A 51 7.19 -6.16 4.97
N ASN A 52 8.33 -5.82 5.58
CA ASN A 52 8.39 -5.15 6.87
C ASN A 52 8.23 -3.61 6.80
N GLY A 53 7.96 -3.06 5.61
CA GLY A 53 7.81 -1.62 5.39
C GLY A 53 6.55 -1.29 4.59
N ASN A 54 6.18 -0.01 4.59
CA ASN A 54 5.04 0.48 3.82
C ASN A 54 5.32 1.92 3.35
N PRO A 55 4.87 2.33 2.15
CA PRO A 55 4.87 3.73 1.77
C PRO A 55 3.95 4.53 2.70
N GLY A 56 4.40 5.73 3.06
CA GLY A 56 3.60 6.65 3.86
C GLY A 56 2.47 7.31 3.06
N LYS A 57 1.52 7.92 3.78
CA LYS A 57 0.37 8.66 3.23
C LYS A 57 0.72 9.60 2.07
N ARG A 58 1.80 10.37 2.20
CA ARG A 58 2.22 11.35 1.17
C ARG A 58 2.85 10.71 -0.07
N THR A 59 3.28 9.46 0.02
CA THR A 59 3.94 8.72 -1.06
C THR A 59 2.92 8.01 -1.95
N ILE A 60 1.76 7.62 -1.41
CA ILE A 60 0.72 6.90 -2.17
C ILE A 60 0.24 7.64 -3.41
N PRO A 61 -0.16 8.92 -3.37
CA PRO A 61 -0.60 9.63 -4.57
C PRO A 61 0.46 9.68 -5.67
N ARG A 62 1.73 9.82 -5.28
CA ARG A 62 2.87 9.87 -6.21
C ARG A 62 3.14 8.51 -6.83
N LEU A 63 3.09 7.44 -6.03
CA LEU A 63 3.18 6.06 -6.53
C LEU A 63 2.02 5.75 -7.49
N ALA A 64 0.80 6.14 -7.14
CA ALA A 64 -0.40 5.93 -7.95
C ALA A 64 -0.22 6.58 -9.33
N GLN A 65 0.23 7.84 -9.34
CA GLN A 65 0.53 8.58 -10.56
C GLN A 65 1.61 7.91 -11.42
N VAL A 66 2.75 7.54 -10.83
CA VAL A 66 3.88 6.93 -11.58
C VAL A 66 3.51 5.55 -12.11
N LEU A 67 2.84 4.72 -11.29
CA LEU A 67 2.48 3.35 -11.65
C LEU A 67 1.23 3.27 -12.54
N GLY A 68 0.50 4.37 -12.74
CA GLY A 68 -0.78 4.37 -13.46
C GLY A 68 -1.85 3.53 -12.75
N LYS A 69 -1.87 3.58 -11.42
CA LYS A 69 -2.82 2.87 -10.54
C LYS A 69 -3.68 3.86 -9.77
N SER A 70 -4.82 3.40 -9.27
CA SER A 70 -5.62 4.22 -8.34
C SER A 70 -4.97 4.26 -6.96
N GLU A 71 -5.18 5.34 -6.22
CA GLU A 71 -4.77 5.42 -4.81
C GLU A 71 -5.44 4.34 -3.96
N GLN A 72 -6.68 3.96 -4.30
CA GLN A 72 -7.43 2.91 -3.61
C GLN A 72 -6.75 1.54 -3.76
N GLU A 73 -6.33 1.16 -4.98
CA GLU A 73 -5.60 -0.09 -5.21
C GLU A 73 -4.29 -0.14 -4.41
N LEU A 74 -3.54 0.96 -4.37
CA LEU A 74 -2.30 1.00 -3.60
C LEU A 74 -2.56 0.97 -2.09
N CYS A 75 -3.59 1.67 -1.61
CA CYS A 75 -3.98 1.58 -0.20
C CYS A 75 -4.37 0.14 0.17
N ARG A 76 -5.16 -0.55 -0.66
CA ARG A 76 -5.47 -1.96 -0.44
C ARG A 76 -4.21 -2.79 -0.18
N LEU A 77 -3.17 -2.64 -1.01
CA LEU A 77 -1.90 -3.38 -0.85
C LEU A 77 -1.11 -2.97 0.40
N VAL A 78 -1.09 -1.68 0.77
CA VAL A 78 -0.48 -1.23 2.04
C VAL A 78 -1.16 -1.91 3.22
N PHE A 79 -2.49 -1.91 3.23
CA PHE A 79 -3.25 -2.38 4.38
C PHE A 79 -3.27 -3.91 4.44
N GLU A 80 -3.26 -4.61 3.31
CA GLU A 80 -2.97 -6.04 3.26
C GLU A 80 -1.62 -6.36 3.92
N ASN A 81 -0.56 -5.64 3.55
CA ASN A 81 0.77 -5.86 4.13
C ASN A 81 0.81 -5.55 5.64
N LYS A 82 0.13 -4.48 6.08
CA LYS A 82 -0.02 -4.20 7.52
C LYS A 82 -0.74 -5.32 8.27
N LEU A 83 -1.80 -5.87 7.70
CA LEU A 83 -2.54 -6.97 8.30
C LEU A 83 -1.67 -8.23 8.39
N LYS A 84 -0.88 -8.54 7.36
CA LYS A 84 0.10 -9.64 7.40
C LYS A 84 1.11 -9.49 8.55
N LEU A 85 1.53 -8.26 8.85
CA LEU A 85 2.40 -7.98 10.00
C LEU A 85 1.68 -8.09 11.36
N ILE A 86 0.37 -7.79 11.41
CA ILE A 86 -0.43 -7.87 12.65
C ILE A 86 -0.79 -9.33 12.98
N TYR A 87 -1.15 -10.11 11.96
CA TYR A 87 -1.68 -11.46 12.09
C TYR A 87 -0.67 -12.54 11.67
N GLU A 88 0.63 -12.22 11.68
CA GLU A 88 1.74 -13.15 11.44
C GLU A 88 1.56 -14.02 10.17
N GLU A 89 1.17 -13.39 9.06
CA GLU A 89 0.91 -14.05 7.77
C GLU A 89 -0.20 -15.13 7.80
N ASN A 90 -1.11 -15.11 8.78
CA ASN A 90 -2.33 -15.92 8.73
C ASN A 90 -3.28 -15.41 7.63
N ASP A 91 -3.14 -15.96 6.43
CA ASP A 91 -3.86 -15.51 5.23
C ASP A 91 -5.39 -15.53 5.40
N ASP A 92 -5.97 -16.47 6.15
CA ASP A 92 -7.42 -16.53 6.36
C ASP A 92 -7.92 -15.32 7.16
N VAL A 93 -7.25 -15.00 8.28
CA VAL A 93 -7.59 -13.84 9.12
C VAL A 93 -7.29 -12.53 8.39
N VAL A 94 -6.17 -12.46 7.67
CA VAL A 94 -5.82 -11.30 6.85
C VAL A 94 -6.88 -11.04 5.79
N ASN A 95 -7.29 -12.05 5.03
CA ASN A 95 -8.29 -11.92 3.97
C ASN A 95 -9.66 -11.54 4.53
N LEU A 96 -10.08 -12.17 5.63
CA LEU A 96 -11.34 -11.84 6.29
C LEU A 96 -11.35 -10.38 6.77
N THR A 97 -10.26 -9.95 7.41
CA THR A 97 -10.12 -8.57 7.92
C THR A 97 -10.06 -7.56 6.79
N LEU A 98 -9.30 -7.85 5.73
CA LEU A 98 -9.19 -6.98 4.56
C LEU A 98 -10.53 -6.82 3.85
N ASN A 99 -11.29 -7.89 3.63
CA ASN A 99 -12.64 -7.84 3.05
C ASN A 99 -13.60 -6.99 3.90
N THR A 100 -13.46 -7.07 5.22
CA THR A 100 -14.25 -6.26 6.17
C THR A 100 -13.86 -4.78 6.05
N ILE A 101 -12.57 -4.46 5.98
CA ILE A 101 -12.06 -3.10 5.73
C ILE A 101 -12.59 -2.57 4.39
N GLU A 102 -12.51 -3.34 3.31
CA GLU A 102 -12.98 -2.93 1.99
C GLU A 102 -14.49 -2.64 1.96
N SER A 103 -15.27 -3.45 2.68
CA SER A 103 -16.71 -3.22 2.86
C SER A 103 -16.96 -1.89 3.59
N PHE A 104 -16.17 -1.58 4.61
CA PHE A 104 -16.25 -0.32 5.35
C PHE A 104 -15.82 0.88 4.51
N VAL A 105 -14.71 0.75 3.77
CA VAL A 105 -14.21 1.77 2.82
C VAL A 105 -15.28 2.10 1.79
N LYS A 106 -15.97 1.09 1.24
CA LYS A 106 -17.08 1.29 0.29
C LYS A 106 -18.23 2.09 0.91
N ALA A 107 -18.62 1.78 2.14
CA ALA A 107 -19.65 2.52 2.85
C ALA A 107 -19.22 3.98 3.15
N LEU A 108 -17.95 4.19 3.53
CA LEU A 108 -17.39 5.52 3.71
C LEU A 108 -17.39 6.31 2.40
N HIS A 109 -16.98 5.72 1.27
CA HIS A 109 -17.03 6.38 -0.03
C HIS A 109 -18.44 6.86 -0.38
N GLN A 110 -19.47 6.02 -0.20
CA GLN A 110 -20.87 6.43 -0.43
C GLN A 110 -21.29 7.62 0.43
N LYS A 111 -20.80 7.71 1.67
CA LYS A 111 -21.05 8.85 2.54
C LYS A 111 -20.30 10.10 2.08
N LEU A 112 -19.05 9.95 1.65
CA LEU A 112 -18.14 11.02 1.26
C LEU A 112 -18.42 11.57 -0.15
N GLU A 113 -19.14 10.82 -1.00
CA GLU A 113 -19.55 11.26 -2.35
C GLU A 113 -20.31 12.60 -2.33
N LYS A 114 -21.03 12.89 -1.23
CA LYS A 114 -21.80 14.11 -1.05
C LYS A 114 -20.95 15.33 -0.66
N LEU A 115 -19.68 15.13 -0.33
CA LEU A 115 -18.80 16.22 0.10
C LEU A 115 -18.09 16.87 -1.10
N PRO A 116 -17.79 18.17 -1.01
CA PRO A 116 -16.89 18.84 -1.94
C PRO A 116 -15.52 18.14 -1.98
N GLU A 117 -14.86 18.14 -3.15
CA GLU A 117 -13.56 17.46 -3.34
C GLU A 117 -12.48 17.96 -2.37
N SER A 118 -12.50 19.25 -2.03
CA SER A 118 -11.58 19.86 -1.06
C SER A 118 -11.73 19.34 0.38
N GLU A 119 -12.87 18.72 0.69
CA GLU A 119 -13.18 18.17 2.01
C GLU A 119 -13.04 16.64 2.06
N LYS A 120 -12.83 15.99 0.90
CA LYS A 120 -12.68 14.54 0.87
C LYS A 120 -11.35 14.13 1.51
N PRO A 121 -11.36 13.19 2.46
CA PRO A 121 -10.13 12.67 3.04
C PRO A 121 -9.33 11.90 1.99
N ALA A 122 -8.01 11.83 2.18
CA ALA A 122 -7.16 11.03 1.31
C ALA A 122 -7.52 9.54 1.44
N GLN A 123 -7.34 8.76 0.38
CA GLN A 123 -7.63 7.31 0.39
C GLN A 123 -6.95 6.59 1.55
N TYR A 124 -5.70 6.97 1.84
CA TYR A 124 -4.95 6.41 2.96
C TYR A 124 -5.65 6.62 4.32
N ASP A 125 -6.25 7.79 4.56
CA ASP A 125 -6.95 8.09 5.81
C ASP A 125 -8.24 7.28 5.95
N ILE A 126 -8.93 7.04 4.83
CA ILE A 126 -10.16 6.24 4.79
C ILE A 126 -9.84 4.80 5.19
N TYR A 127 -8.79 4.21 4.60
CA TYR A 127 -8.33 2.87 4.99
C TYR A 127 -7.80 2.82 6.42
N GLU A 128 -7.09 3.86 6.89
CA GLU A 128 -6.60 3.92 8.26
C GLU A 128 -7.75 3.95 9.28
N HIS A 129 -8.80 4.72 8.98
CA HIS A 129 -10.00 4.77 9.81
C HIS A 129 -10.75 3.43 9.81
N ALA A 130 -10.90 2.80 8.63
CA ALA A 130 -11.53 1.49 8.51
C ALA A 130 -10.75 0.40 9.28
N LEU A 131 -9.42 0.35 9.16
CA LEU A 131 -8.57 -0.57 9.91
C LEU A 131 -8.77 -0.40 11.42
N LYS A 132 -8.73 0.85 11.92
CA LYS A 132 -8.96 1.14 13.34
C LYS A 132 -10.34 0.70 13.81
N ALA A 133 -11.37 0.95 13.02
CA ALA A 133 -12.74 0.54 13.36
C ALA A 133 -12.85 -0.99 13.46
N VAL A 134 -12.31 -1.74 12.49
CA VAL A 134 -12.37 -3.20 12.47
C VAL A 134 -11.54 -3.81 13.60
N THR A 135 -10.29 -3.36 13.77
CA THR A 135 -9.38 -3.89 14.82
C THR A 135 -9.77 -3.48 16.23
N SER A 136 -10.58 -2.43 16.40
CA SER A 136 -11.12 -2.02 17.70
C SER A 136 -12.31 -2.85 18.16
N PHE A 137 -12.88 -3.70 17.29
CA PHE A 137 -14.01 -4.54 17.65
C PHE A 137 -13.56 -5.63 18.65
N PRO A 138 -14.17 -5.71 19.85
CA PRO A 138 -13.77 -6.68 20.86
C PRO A 138 -14.14 -8.10 20.40
N GLY A 139 -13.12 -8.89 20.05
CA GLY A 139 -13.22 -10.30 19.65
C GLY A 139 -11.87 -11.02 19.59
N ASP A 140 -10.78 -10.30 19.31
CA ASP A 140 -9.41 -10.85 19.14
C ASP A 140 -8.52 -10.80 20.40
N ARG A 141 -9.12 -10.71 21.60
CA ARG A 141 -8.39 -10.93 22.87
C ARG A 141 -8.92 -12.20 23.51
N SER A 142 -8.64 -13.34 22.88
CA SER A 142 -8.86 -14.67 23.46
C SER A 142 -7.52 -15.40 23.50
#